data_AF-A0AAE9FDP2-F1
#
_entry.id   AF-A0AAE9FDP2-F1
#
_cell.length_a   1.000
_cell.length_b   1.000
_cell.length_c   1.000
_cell.angle_alpha   90.00
_cell.angle_beta   90.00
_cell.angle_gamma   90.00
#
_symmetry.space_group_name_H-M   'P 1'
#
loop_
_entity.id
_entity.type
_entity.pdbx_description
1 polymer ?
#
loop_
_entity_poly.entity_id
_entity_poly.type
_entity_poly.pdbx_seq_one_letter_code
_entity_poly.pdbx_strand_id
1 'polypeptide(L)'
;MAARYRCPFENLVILDFKTTCEENNYDYLTEIIQISATVLNIRDKVIVKRRSDIQTFVRPVINPLLSEYCAQMTGIDQNTINTADTFPVVYNQFVAWLQEHNFQERSFAFVCENSQNMWRYAQYQFLLLDQALPAMFRQWISLEVAFRDLFPGRTCDHLPGETLVEKTSNHYNIEFTGNEHYAMDKSFFLAKVTKRILDDNNLITVNQNFRCFAGKRTVPLNVDPNWKTNFQSAMLVIERMLPLVFAYARNYFPDESFGKCFFCRQQSDVCTGLDNEQYPDELFEQLVEPSVFAIAARLVDDDDEE
;
A
#
# COMPACT_ATOMS: atom_id res chain seq x y z
N MET A 1 -34.94 -0.80 12.01
CA MET A 1 -33.96 -0.82 10.90
C MET A 1 -32.58 -0.71 11.53
N ALA A 2 -31.63 -1.59 11.20
CA ALA A 2 -30.26 -1.44 11.69
C ALA A 2 -29.67 -0.12 11.16
N ALA A 3 -28.93 0.63 11.98
CA ALA A 3 -28.26 1.84 11.53
C ALA A 3 -27.31 1.51 10.37
N ARG A 4 -27.35 2.33 9.31
CA ARG A 4 -26.44 2.21 8.17
C ARG A 4 -25.02 2.53 8.65
N TYR A 5 -24.04 1.74 8.21
CA TYR A 5 -22.64 2.04 8.47
C TYR A 5 -22.26 3.42 7.92
N ARG A 6 -21.41 4.14 8.66
CA ARG A 6 -20.84 5.42 8.22
C ARG A 6 -19.67 5.12 7.27
N CYS A 7 -20.00 4.81 6.04
CA CYS A 7 -19.07 4.56 4.95
C CYS A 7 -19.74 4.96 3.63
N PRO A 8 -19.09 5.76 2.76
CA PRO A 8 -19.69 6.18 1.49
C PRO A 8 -19.65 5.08 0.42
N PHE A 9 -18.93 3.98 0.66
CA PHE A 9 -18.74 2.88 -0.29
C PHE A 9 -19.74 1.75 -0.05
N GLU A 10 -20.02 0.98 -1.09
CA GLU A 10 -20.84 -0.24 -1.03
C GLU A 10 -20.02 -1.44 -0.54
N ASN A 11 -18.75 -1.47 -0.93
CA ASN A 11 -17.81 -2.53 -0.57
C ASN A 11 -16.47 -1.93 -0.16
N LEU A 12 -15.83 -2.55 0.82
CA LEU A 12 -14.45 -2.31 1.16
C LEU A 12 -13.63 -3.54 0.80
N VAL A 13 -12.54 -3.34 0.08
CA VAL A 13 -11.63 -4.41 -0.34
C VAL A 13 -10.36 -4.30 0.48
N ILE A 14 -10.20 -5.18 1.46
CA ILE A 14 -9.02 -5.20 2.32
C ILE A 14 -7.89 -5.86 1.53
N LEU A 15 -6.90 -5.06 1.15
CA LEU A 15 -5.82 -5.44 0.24
C LEU A 15 -4.49 -5.54 0.98
N ASP A 16 -3.82 -6.68 0.84
CA ASP A 16 -2.46 -6.87 1.31
C ASP A 16 -1.54 -7.36 0.19
N PHE A 17 -0.32 -6.81 0.15
CA PHE A 17 0.74 -7.25 -0.75
C PHE A 17 1.87 -7.86 0.06
N LYS A 18 2.43 -8.96 -0.45
CA LYS A 18 3.79 -9.40 -0.07
C LYS A 18 4.72 -9.10 -1.20
N THR A 19 5.96 -8.81 -0.86
CA THR A 19 6.98 -8.44 -1.82
C THR A 19 8.27 -9.20 -1.57
N THR A 20 9.13 -9.30 -2.58
CA THR A 20 10.53 -9.67 -2.36
C THR A 20 11.19 -8.66 -1.42
N CYS A 21 12.09 -9.15 -0.57
CA CYS A 21 12.86 -8.33 0.36
C CYS A 21 14.16 -9.02 0.75
N GLU A 22 15.04 -8.26 1.38
CA GLU A 22 16.30 -8.74 1.94
C GLU A 22 16.51 -8.11 3.31
N GLU A 23 17.16 -8.85 4.21
CA GLU A 23 17.41 -8.39 5.56
C GLU A 23 18.40 -7.23 5.55
N ASN A 24 18.06 -6.13 6.23
CA ASN A 24 18.90 -4.94 6.33
C ASN A 24 19.33 -4.33 4.98
N ASN A 25 18.59 -4.57 3.91
CA ASN A 25 18.81 -3.91 2.62
C ASN A 25 17.50 -3.28 2.13
N TYR A 26 17.41 -1.95 2.26
CA TYR A 26 16.25 -1.17 1.84
C TYR A 26 16.44 -0.50 0.47
N ASP A 27 17.65 -0.47 -0.07
CA ASP A 27 17.94 -0.17 -1.48
C ASP A 27 17.79 -1.46 -2.30
N TYR A 28 16.58 -2.02 -2.27
CA TYR A 28 16.28 -3.34 -2.81
C TYR A 28 15.18 -3.27 -3.87
N LEU A 29 15.32 -4.07 -4.92
CA LEU A 29 14.36 -4.13 -6.02
C LEU A 29 13.16 -4.97 -5.62
N THR A 30 12.27 -4.34 -4.83
CA THR A 30 11.05 -4.93 -4.31
C THR A 30 10.04 -5.21 -5.43
N GLU A 31 9.65 -6.47 -5.57
CA GLU A 31 8.62 -6.93 -6.52
C GLU A 31 7.46 -7.56 -5.75
N ILE A 32 6.22 -7.32 -6.17
CA ILE A 32 5.05 -7.97 -5.56
C ILE A 32 5.09 -9.46 -5.89
N ILE A 33 4.99 -10.30 -4.85
CA ILE A 33 5.00 -11.77 -4.94
C ILE A 33 3.71 -12.43 -4.43
N GLN A 34 2.83 -11.66 -3.78
CA GLN A 34 1.49 -12.12 -3.40
C GLN A 34 0.52 -10.94 -3.36
N ILE A 35 -0.70 -11.15 -3.86
CA ILE A 35 -1.84 -10.25 -3.73
C ILE A 35 -2.94 -10.98 -2.98
N SER A 36 -3.42 -10.43 -1.86
CA SER A 36 -4.63 -10.89 -1.19
C SER A 36 -5.67 -9.79 -1.09
N ALA A 37 -6.94 -10.15 -1.26
CA ALA A 37 -8.07 -9.25 -1.14
C ALA A 37 -9.22 -9.92 -0.39
N THR A 38 -9.63 -9.37 0.75
CA THR A 38 -10.83 -9.77 1.49
C THR A 38 -11.93 -8.72 1.31
N VAL A 39 -13.16 -9.14 0.98
CA VAL A 39 -14.28 -8.20 0.77
C VAL A 39 -15.15 -8.06 2.02
N LEU A 40 -15.40 -6.81 2.43
CA LEU A 40 -16.43 -6.43 3.40
C LEU A 40 -17.57 -5.70 2.70
N ASN A 41 -18.75 -6.32 2.65
CA ASN A 41 -19.97 -5.70 2.13
C ASN A 41 -20.59 -4.79 3.20
N ILE A 42 -20.77 -3.51 2.86
CA ILE A 42 -21.20 -2.46 3.82
C ILE A 42 -22.70 -2.51 4.07
N ARG A 43 -23.50 -2.89 3.07
CA ARG A 43 -24.96 -3.00 3.18
C ARG A 43 -25.35 -4.17 4.08
N ASP A 44 -24.78 -5.33 3.78
CA ASP A 44 -25.12 -6.60 4.43
C ASP A 44 -24.31 -6.83 5.71
N LYS A 45 -23.24 -6.04 5.92
CA LYS A 45 -22.33 -6.12 7.08
C LYS A 45 -21.66 -7.49 7.19
N VAL A 46 -21.31 -8.08 6.05
CA VAL A 46 -20.74 -9.43 5.95
C VAL A 46 -19.35 -9.37 5.32
N ILE A 47 -18.42 -10.12 5.91
CA ILE A 47 -17.11 -10.43 5.30
C ILE A 47 -17.30 -11.66 4.40
N VAL A 48 -17.05 -11.52 3.10
CA VAL A 48 -17.45 -12.50 2.08
C VAL A 48 -16.39 -13.59 1.93
N LYS A 49 -16.40 -14.55 2.84
CA LYS A 49 -15.21 -15.36 3.16
C LYS A 49 -14.66 -16.32 2.09
N ARG A 50 -15.37 -16.67 0.99
CA ARG A 50 -14.97 -17.88 0.18
C ARG A 50 -15.34 -17.94 -1.31
N ARG A 51 -15.93 -16.92 -1.93
CA ARG A 51 -16.19 -16.91 -3.38
C ARG A 51 -15.70 -15.65 -4.09
N SER A 52 -15.58 -14.55 -3.35
CA SER A 52 -15.01 -13.31 -3.85
C SER A 52 -13.54 -13.15 -3.46
N ASP A 53 -13.03 -13.71 -2.38
CA ASP A 53 -11.66 -13.34 -1.97
C ASP A 53 -10.60 -13.81 -2.99
N ILE A 54 -9.66 -12.93 -3.33
CA ILE A 54 -8.48 -13.26 -4.14
C ILE A 54 -7.32 -13.58 -3.20
N GLN A 55 -6.62 -14.67 -3.49
CA GLN A 55 -5.26 -14.91 -3.04
C GLN A 55 -4.48 -15.47 -4.22
N THR A 56 -3.60 -14.65 -4.80
CA THR A 56 -2.79 -15.04 -5.96
C THR A 56 -1.32 -14.74 -5.69
N PHE A 57 -0.45 -15.66 -6.09
CA PHE A 57 0.99 -15.48 -6.05
C PHE A 57 1.50 -14.89 -7.36
N VAL A 58 2.61 -14.18 -7.30
CA VAL A 58 3.21 -13.49 -8.43
C VAL A 58 4.67 -13.89 -8.54
N ARG A 59 5.11 -14.24 -9.75
CA ARG A 59 6.51 -14.55 -10.03
C ARG A 59 7.32 -13.26 -10.27
N PRO A 60 8.30 -12.93 -9.41
CA PRO A 60 9.23 -11.83 -9.64
C PRO A 60 10.16 -12.16 -10.80
N VAL A 61 10.56 -11.13 -11.54
CA VAL A 61 11.40 -11.23 -12.73
C VAL A 61 12.82 -10.75 -12.45
N ILE A 62 12.97 -9.72 -11.62
CA ILE A 62 14.28 -9.12 -11.31
C ILE A 62 15.01 -9.97 -10.27
N ASN A 63 14.34 -10.29 -9.17
CA ASN A 63 14.85 -11.15 -8.10
C ASN A 63 14.02 -12.44 -8.03
N PRO A 64 14.19 -13.40 -8.96
CA PRO A 64 13.37 -14.61 -9.02
C PRO A 64 13.59 -15.57 -7.84
N LEU A 65 14.73 -15.47 -7.15
CA LEU A 65 15.06 -16.27 -5.97
C LEU A 65 14.75 -15.46 -4.71
N LEU A 66 13.86 -15.98 -3.87
CA LEU A 66 13.56 -15.40 -2.56
C LEU A 66 14.80 -15.56 -1.66
N SER A 67 15.16 -14.48 -0.97
CA SER A 67 16.12 -14.58 0.13
C SER A 67 15.54 -15.45 1.26
N GLU A 68 16.40 -16.03 2.11
CA GLU A 68 15.95 -16.78 3.29
C GLU A 68 15.08 -15.92 4.20
N TYR A 69 15.49 -14.66 4.41
CA TYR A 69 14.71 -13.67 5.15
C TYR A 69 13.32 -13.44 4.54
N CYS A 70 13.23 -13.27 3.22
CA CYS A 70 11.95 -13.08 2.54
C CYS A 70 11.03 -14.31 2.69
N ALA A 71 11.58 -15.51 2.50
CA ALA A 71 10.82 -16.74 2.67
C ALA A 71 10.28 -16.87 4.11
N GLN A 72 11.10 -16.55 5.12
CA GLN A 72 10.68 -16.56 6.52
C GLN A 72 9.59 -15.51 6.82
N MET A 73 9.78 -14.26 6.37
CA MET A 73 8.88 -13.14 6.66
C MET A 73 7.54 -13.19 5.91
N THR A 74 7.47 -13.97 4.83
CA THR A 74 6.24 -14.12 4.03
C THR A 74 5.61 -15.50 4.17
N GLY A 75 6.38 -16.49 4.63
CA GLY A 75 5.96 -17.90 4.65
C GLY A 75 5.80 -18.49 3.25
N ILE A 76 6.29 -17.82 2.21
CA ILE A 76 6.10 -18.25 0.82
C ILE A 76 7.28 -19.13 0.39
N ASP A 77 6.97 -20.34 -0.05
CA ASP A 77 7.95 -21.26 -0.61
C ASP A 77 8.36 -20.84 -2.04
N GLN A 78 9.65 -21.03 -2.36
CA GLN A 78 10.19 -20.75 -3.69
C GLN A 78 9.42 -21.45 -4.82
N ASN A 79 8.97 -22.69 -4.60
CA ASN A 79 8.22 -23.46 -5.60
C ASN A 79 6.86 -22.82 -5.95
N THR A 80 6.21 -22.20 -4.97
CA THR A 80 4.96 -21.46 -5.16
C THR A 80 5.17 -20.29 -6.13
N ILE A 81 6.25 -19.53 -5.93
CA ILE A 81 6.60 -18.40 -6.80
C ILE A 81 7.08 -18.85 -8.18
N ASN A 82 7.85 -19.94 -8.26
CA ASN A 82 8.34 -20.48 -9.54
C ASN A 82 7.22 -20.84 -10.51
N THR A 83 6.07 -21.26 -9.99
CA THR A 83 4.90 -21.70 -10.78
C THR A 83 3.85 -20.62 -10.98
N ALA A 84 4.04 -19.46 -10.36
CA ALA A 84 3.12 -18.34 -10.47
C ALA A 84 3.28 -17.58 -11.80
N ASP A 85 2.24 -16.86 -12.18
CA ASP A 85 2.27 -15.91 -13.29
C ASP A 85 3.02 -14.62 -12.89
N THR A 86 3.58 -13.90 -13.87
CA THR A 86 4.22 -12.59 -13.63
C THR A 86 3.22 -11.51 -13.30
N PHE A 87 3.67 -10.41 -12.67
CA PHE A 87 2.78 -9.33 -12.20
C PHE A 87 1.77 -8.81 -13.25
N PRO A 88 2.14 -8.53 -14.52
CA PRO A 88 1.16 -8.04 -15.50
C PRO A 88 -0.02 -8.99 -15.73
N VAL A 89 0.23 -10.30 -15.70
CA VAL A 89 -0.82 -11.33 -15.88
C VAL A 89 -1.71 -11.39 -14.64
N VAL A 90 -1.11 -11.45 -13.44
CA VAL A 90 -1.85 -11.49 -12.18
C VAL A 90 -2.65 -10.19 -11.95
N TYR A 91 -2.09 -9.04 -12.31
CA TYR A 91 -2.80 -7.77 -12.23
C TYR A 91 -4.03 -7.75 -13.15
N ASN A 92 -3.92 -8.26 -14.37
CA ASN A 92 -5.08 -8.39 -15.27
C ASN A 92 -6.14 -9.35 -14.71
N GLN A 93 -5.74 -10.45 -14.09
CA GLN A 93 -6.68 -11.36 -13.38
C GLN A 93 -7.37 -10.64 -12.21
N PHE A 94 -6.62 -9.85 -11.43
CA PHE A 94 -7.17 -9.04 -10.34
C PHE A 94 -8.17 -7.99 -10.83
N VAL A 95 -7.88 -7.30 -11.93
CA VAL A 95 -8.80 -6.33 -12.55
C VAL A 95 -10.05 -7.03 -13.10
N ALA A 96 -9.90 -8.18 -13.78
CA ALA A 96 -11.03 -8.95 -14.28
C ALA A 96 -11.94 -9.40 -13.13
N TRP A 97 -11.36 -9.85 -12.02
CA TRP A 97 -12.11 -10.20 -10.82
C TRP A 97 -12.88 -9.01 -10.24
N LEU A 98 -12.29 -7.80 -10.21
CA LEU A 98 -12.99 -6.60 -9.76
C LEU A 98 -14.24 -6.34 -10.62
N GLN A 99 -14.10 -6.51 -11.94
CA GLN A 99 -15.19 -6.33 -12.91
C GLN A 99 -16.29 -7.40 -12.73
N GLU A 100 -15.92 -8.67 -12.59
CA GLU A 100 -16.86 -9.79 -12.37
C GLU A 100 -17.72 -9.59 -11.11
N HIS A 101 -17.16 -8.97 -10.08
CA HIS A 101 -17.86 -8.68 -8.83
C HIS A 101 -18.59 -7.32 -8.83
N ASN A 102 -18.66 -6.63 -9.97
CA ASN A 102 -19.26 -5.31 -10.13
C ASN A 102 -18.68 -4.24 -9.20
N PHE A 103 -17.38 -4.32 -8.89
CA PHE A 103 -16.69 -3.23 -8.19
C PHE A 103 -16.44 -2.09 -9.16
N GLN A 104 -17.47 -1.26 -9.33
CA GLN A 104 -17.42 -0.06 -10.15
C GLN A 104 -16.52 0.99 -9.50
N GLU A 105 -15.79 1.75 -10.32
CA GLU A 105 -15.04 2.89 -9.82
C GLU A 105 -15.94 3.78 -8.95
N ARG A 106 -15.38 4.34 -7.87
CA ARG A 106 -16.07 5.17 -6.87
C ARG A 106 -17.05 4.43 -5.94
N SER A 107 -17.48 3.20 -6.25
CA SER A 107 -18.40 2.44 -5.37
C SER A 107 -17.70 1.59 -4.32
N PHE A 108 -16.40 1.35 -4.47
CA PHE A 108 -15.55 0.66 -3.49
C PHE A 108 -14.28 1.47 -3.17
N ALA A 109 -13.61 1.07 -2.10
CA ALA A 109 -12.28 1.56 -1.76
C ALA A 109 -11.40 0.42 -1.22
N PHE A 110 -10.10 0.52 -1.49
CA PHE A 110 -9.12 -0.35 -0.86
C PHE A 110 -8.89 0.07 0.59
N VAL A 111 -8.74 -0.94 1.45
CA VAL A 111 -8.33 -0.79 2.84
C VAL A 111 -7.01 -1.51 3.01
N CYS A 112 -6.00 -0.82 3.52
CA CYS A 112 -4.68 -1.39 3.80
C CYS A 112 -4.32 -1.17 5.27
N GLU A 113 -3.41 -1.98 5.80
CA GLU A 113 -2.88 -1.80 7.16
C GLU A 113 -2.30 -0.38 7.32
N ASN A 114 -1.38 -0.03 6.43
CA ASN A 114 -0.65 1.24 6.42
C ASN A 114 -0.44 1.72 4.96
N SER A 115 0.39 2.76 4.78
CA SER A 115 0.63 3.37 3.47
C SER A 115 1.52 2.54 2.54
N GLN A 116 2.28 1.55 3.03
CA GLN A 116 3.30 0.83 2.27
C GLN A 116 2.73 0.15 1.02
N ASN A 117 1.57 -0.48 1.10
CA ASN A 117 0.95 -1.21 -0.02
C ASN A 117 0.71 -0.32 -1.23
N MET A 118 0.21 0.90 -1.01
CA MET A 118 -0.08 1.83 -2.10
C MET A 118 1.13 2.70 -2.43
N TRP A 119 1.69 3.38 -1.43
CA TRP A 119 2.77 4.35 -1.61
C TRP A 119 4.06 3.72 -2.11
N ARG A 120 4.48 2.59 -1.56
CA ARG A 120 5.75 1.95 -1.93
C ARG A 120 5.52 0.81 -2.92
N TYR A 121 4.78 -0.23 -2.53
CA TYR A 121 4.73 -1.48 -3.30
C TYR A 121 4.02 -1.33 -4.64
N ALA A 122 2.78 -0.82 -4.65
CA ALA A 122 2.05 -0.62 -5.90
C ALA A 122 2.77 0.39 -6.80
N GLN A 123 3.07 1.58 -6.30
CA GLN A 123 3.76 2.60 -7.09
C GLN A 123 5.06 2.07 -7.70
N TYR A 124 5.93 1.45 -6.90
CA TYR A 124 7.20 0.94 -7.39
C TYR A 124 7.04 -0.21 -8.39
N GLN A 125 6.11 -1.15 -8.14
CA GLN A 125 5.84 -2.24 -9.07
C GLN A 125 5.38 -1.75 -10.45
N PHE A 126 4.60 -0.67 -10.51
CA PHE A 126 4.17 -0.05 -11.76
C PHE A 126 5.30 0.73 -12.43
N LEU A 127 6.17 1.40 -11.67
CA LEU A 127 7.37 2.06 -12.20
C LEU A 127 8.37 1.07 -12.82
N LEU A 128 8.57 -0.10 -12.21
CA LEU A 128 9.38 -1.19 -12.79
C LEU A 128 8.85 -1.67 -14.16
N LEU A 129 7.58 -1.42 -14.45
CA LEU A 129 6.93 -1.75 -15.72
C LEU A 129 6.81 -0.55 -16.66
N ASP A 130 7.33 0.63 -16.28
CA ASP A 130 7.18 1.89 -17.01
C ASP A 130 5.70 2.22 -17.27
N GLN A 131 4.86 2.03 -16.23
CA GLN A 131 3.42 2.23 -16.28
C GLN A 131 2.93 3.18 -15.19
N ALA A 132 1.98 4.05 -15.56
CA ALA A 132 1.36 4.96 -14.61
C ALA A 132 0.54 4.20 -13.55
N LEU A 133 0.55 4.68 -12.31
CA LEU A 133 -0.21 4.07 -11.22
C LEU A 133 -1.73 4.23 -11.47
N PRO A 134 -2.51 3.14 -11.51
CA PRO A 134 -3.95 3.19 -11.78
C PRO A 134 -4.72 4.03 -10.75
N ALA A 135 -5.76 4.75 -11.22
CA ALA A 135 -6.60 5.61 -10.40
C ALA A 135 -7.08 4.94 -9.10
N MET A 136 -7.46 3.66 -9.14
CA MET A 136 -7.97 2.91 -7.98
C MET A 136 -6.96 2.75 -6.85
N PHE A 137 -5.65 2.76 -7.14
CA PHE A 137 -4.59 2.67 -6.13
C PHE A 137 -4.16 4.04 -5.62
N ARG A 138 -4.71 5.13 -6.17
CA ARG A 138 -4.28 6.49 -5.81
C ARG A 138 -4.98 7.06 -4.57
N GLN A 139 -5.94 6.33 -4.04
CA GLN A 139 -6.67 6.64 -2.84
C GLN A 139 -7.00 5.36 -2.08
N TRP A 140 -6.85 5.39 -0.77
CA TRP A 140 -7.15 4.23 0.07
C TRP A 140 -7.51 4.66 1.48
N ILE A 141 -7.97 3.66 2.23
CA ILE A 141 -8.21 3.73 3.65
C ILE A 141 -7.01 3.06 4.33
N SER A 142 -6.19 3.81 5.03
CA SER A 142 -5.22 3.24 5.97
C SER A 142 -5.91 2.98 7.30
N LEU A 143 -5.87 1.73 7.75
CA LEU A 143 -6.38 1.36 9.07
C LEU A 143 -5.54 1.93 10.20
N GLU A 144 -4.22 2.05 10.03
CA GLU A 144 -3.35 2.72 10.99
C GLU A 144 -3.82 4.17 11.23
N VAL A 145 -4.07 4.90 10.15
CA VAL A 145 -4.57 6.28 10.21
C VAL A 145 -5.96 6.33 10.84
N ALA A 146 -6.89 5.48 10.36
CA ALA A 146 -8.26 5.44 10.86
C ALA A 146 -8.29 5.11 12.35
N PHE A 147 -7.54 4.10 12.79
CA PHE A 147 -7.45 3.69 14.19
C PHE A 147 -6.85 4.79 15.06
N ARG A 148 -5.75 5.43 14.62
CA ARG A 148 -5.14 6.55 15.34
C ARG A 148 -6.12 7.71 15.54
N ASP A 149 -6.93 8.02 14.52
CA ASP A 149 -7.90 9.12 14.60
C ASP A 149 -9.06 8.84 15.59
N LEU A 150 -9.31 7.56 15.95
CA LEU A 150 -10.28 7.21 17.00
C LEU A 150 -9.79 7.55 18.40
N PHE A 151 -8.47 7.69 18.60
CA PHE A 151 -7.87 7.96 19.91
C PHE A 151 -7.19 9.34 19.90
N PRO A 152 -7.91 10.42 20.19
CA PRO A 152 -7.30 11.75 20.27
C PRO A 152 -6.19 11.79 21.32
N GLY A 153 -5.04 12.39 20.96
CA GLY A 153 -3.83 12.50 21.79
C GLY A 153 -2.80 11.39 21.54
N ARG A 154 -1.84 11.21 22.45
CA ARG A 154 -0.87 10.09 22.41
C ARG A 154 -1.46 8.77 22.94
N THR A 155 -2.78 8.69 23.12
CA THR A 155 -3.45 7.53 23.72
C THR A 155 -3.25 6.25 22.91
N CYS A 156 -3.18 6.35 21.58
CA CYS A 156 -2.88 5.21 20.71
C CYS A 156 -1.47 4.63 20.93
N ASP A 157 -0.52 5.43 21.42
CA ASP A 157 0.85 4.99 21.71
C ASP A 157 0.92 4.17 23.00
N HIS A 158 -0.06 4.35 23.89
CA HIS A 158 -0.17 3.65 25.17
C HIS A 158 -1.04 2.38 25.12
N LEU A 159 -1.65 2.07 23.97
CA LEU A 159 -2.40 0.83 23.80
C LEU A 159 -1.44 -0.38 23.81
N PRO A 160 -1.79 -1.50 24.48
CA PRO A 160 -0.97 -2.70 24.49
C PRO A 160 -0.71 -3.26 23.09
N GLY A 161 0.54 -3.56 22.77
CA GLY A 161 0.98 -4.09 21.47
C GLY A 161 1.95 -3.14 20.75
N GLU A 162 2.86 -3.70 19.97
CA GLU A 162 3.86 -2.97 19.17
C GLU A 162 3.34 -2.71 17.76
N THR A 163 2.63 -3.68 17.17
CA THR A 163 2.06 -3.58 15.82
C THR A 163 0.60 -3.11 15.82
N LEU A 164 0.09 -2.65 14.67
CA LEU A 164 -1.33 -2.33 14.53
C LEU A 164 -2.21 -3.56 14.78
N VAL A 165 -1.75 -4.74 14.34
CA VAL A 165 -2.45 -6.01 14.55
C VAL A 165 -2.60 -6.29 16.04
N GLU A 166 -1.53 -6.20 16.82
CA GLU A 166 -1.58 -6.42 18.27
C GLU A 166 -2.45 -5.38 18.97
N LYS A 167 -2.27 -4.09 18.66
CA LYS A 167 -3.06 -3.00 19.27
C LYS A 167 -4.55 -3.17 19.01
N THR A 168 -4.94 -3.47 17.78
CA THR A 168 -6.35 -3.66 17.41
C THR A 168 -6.92 -4.96 17.94
N SER A 169 -6.13 -6.04 17.95
CA SER A 169 -6.48 -7.33 18.57
C SER A 169 -6.81 -7.14 20.06
N ASN A 170 -5.89 -6.53 20.81
CA ASN A 170 -6.03 -6.28 22.25
C ASN A 170 -7.19 -5.31 22.55
N HIS A 171 -7.32 -4.24 21.79
CA HIS A 171 -8.34 -3.22 22.03
C HIS A 171 -9.76 -3.73 21.76
N TYR A 172 -9.97 -4.44 20.64
CA TYR A 172 -11.28 -4.95 20.24
C TYR A 172 -11.58 -6.37 20.73
N ASN A 173 -10.62 -7.02 21.38
CA ASN A 173 -10.69 -8.43 21.77
C ASN A 173 -11.01 -9.34 20.55
N ILE A 174 -10.30 -9.10 19.44
CA ILE A 174 -10.42 -9.89 18.20
C ILE A 174 -9.15 -10.71 18.06
N GLU A 175 -9.26 -12.02 18.23
CA GLU A 175 -8.12 -12.92 18.05
C GLU A 175 -7.60 -12.91 16.60
N PHE A 176 -6.29 -12.75 16.45
CA PHE A 176 -5.61 -13.05 15.20
C PHE A 176 -5.49 -14.58 15.06
N THR A 177 -6.10 -15.14 14.02
CA THR A 177 -6.09 -16.58 13.75
C THR A 177 -5.41 -16.83 12.41
N GLY A 178 -4.37 -17.67 12.39
CA GLY A 178 -3.59 -17.97 11.20
C GLY A 178 -2.14 -17.53 11.35
N ASN A 179 -1.49 -17.24 10.23
CA ASN A 179 -0.12 -16.78 10.19
C ASN A 179 -0.07 -15.36 9.58
N GLU A 180 0.44 -14.38 10.33
CA GLU A 180 0.56 -12.98 9.88
C GLU A 180 1.46 -12.77 8.66
N HIS A 181 2.32 -13.75 8.39
CA HIS A 181 3.15 -13.79 7.20
C HIS A 181 2.32 -14.12 5.95
N TYR A 182 1.19 -14.82 6.08
CA TYR A 182 0.25 -15.03 4.97
C TYR A 182 -0.68 -13.84 4.77
N ALA A 183 -0.62 -13.26 3.57
CA ALA A 183 -1.41 -12.07 3.22
C ALA A 183 -2.92 -12.27 3.40
N MET A 184 -3.42 -13.50 3.19
CA MET A 184 -4.85 -13.78 3.31
C MET A 184 -5.32 -13.72 4.77
N ASP A 185 -4.60 -14.36 5.69
CA ASP A 185 -4.92 -14.33 7.12
C ASP A 185 -4.88 -12.89 7.66
N LYS A 186 -3.87 -12.11 7.25
CA LYS A 186 -3.78 -10.68 7.55
C LYS A 186 -4.97 -9.89 6.99
N SER A 187 -5.30 -10.03 5.71
CA SER A 187 -6.42 -9.32 5.10
C SER A 187 -7.76 -9.67 5.77
N PHE A 188 -7.95 -10.94 6.16
CA PHE A 188 -9.17 -11.38 6.83
C PHE A 188 -9.27 -10.83 8.25
N PHE A 189 -8.17 -10.79 9.00
CA PHE A 189 -8.11 -10.14 10.31
C PHE A 189 -8.43 -8.64 10.21
N LEU A 190 -7.78 -7.93 9.28
CA LEU A 190 -8.01 -6.51 9.07
C LEU A 190 -9.46 -6.21 8.64
N ALA A 191 -10.12 -7.13 7.92
CA ALA A 191 -11.54 -7.03 7.62
C ALA A 191 -12.43 -7.13 8.88
N LYS A 192 -12.09 -8.01 9.84
CA LYS A 192 -12.78 -8.07 11.15
C LYS A 192 -12.62 -6.76 11.92
N VAL A 193 -11.40 -6.22 11.97
CA VAL A 193 -11.11 -4.94 12.64
C VAL A 193 -11.87 -3.80 11.99
N THR A 194 -11.83 -3.70 10.65
CA THR A 194 -12.57 -2.68 9.88
C THR A 194 -14.06 -2.75 10.16
N LYS A 195 -14.63 -3.97 10.14
CA LYS A 195 -16.03 -4.19 10.47
C LYS A 195 -16.34 -3.77 11.91
N ARG A 196 -15.45 -4.07 12.86
CA ARG A 196 -15.65 -3.69 14.26
C ARG A 196 -15.67 -2.17 14.45
N ILE A 197 -14.76 -1.45 13.81
CA ILE A 197 -14.76 0.03 13.83
C ILE A 197 -16.11 0.58 13.33
N LEU A 198 -16.65 -0.01 12.26
CA LEU A 198 -17.97 0.33 11.71
C LEU A 198 -19.14 -0.07 12.63
N ASP A 199 -19.05 -1.21 13.32
CA ASP A 199 -20.03 -1.65 14.32
C ASP A 199 -20.13 -0.67 15.49
N ASP A 200 -19.00 -0.09 15.88
CA ASP A 200 -18.91 0.95 16.91
C ASP A 200 -19.35 2.34 16.37
N ASN A 201 -19.97 2.40 15.18
CA ASN A 201 -20.54 3.58 14.54
C ASN A 201 -19.53 4.69 14.16
N ASN A 202 -18.27 4.30 13.95
CA ASN A 202 -17.23 5.21 13.44
C ASN A 202 -17.28 5.35 11.91
N LEU A 203 -16.73 6.46 11.41
CA LEU A 203 -16.59 6.69 9.98
C LEU A 203 -15.39 5.92 9.44
N ILE A 204 -15.62 5.11 8.41
CA ILE A 204 -14.56 4.58 7.54
C ILE A 204 -14.74 5.19 6.15
N THR A 205 -13.76 5.97 5.71
CA THR A 205 -13.69 6.56 4.38
C THR A 205 -12.23 6.74 4.00
N VAL A 206 -11.96 6.99 2.72
CA VAL A 206 -10.61 7.29 2.22
C VAL A 206 -10.00 8.40 3.07
N ASN A 207 -8.87 8.09 3.67
CA ASN A 207 -8.12 8.99 4.56
C ASN A 207 -6.69 9.24 4.06
N GLN A 208 -6.28 8.58 2.96
CA GLN A 208 -5.01 8.83 2.28
C GLN A 208 -5.20 8.89 0.76
N ASN A 209 -4.48 9.82 0.14
CA ASN A 209 -4.49 10.02 -1.31
C ASN A 209 -3.09 10.49 -1.76
N PHE A 210 -2.72 10.18 -2.99
CA PHE A 210 -1.48 10.66 -3.58
C PHE A 210 -1.54 12.11 -4.06
N ARG A 211 -0.39 12.74 -4.03
CA ARG A 211 -0.10 14.03 -4.64
C ARG A 211 1.26 13.98 -5.33
N CYS A 212 1.38 14.70 -6.45
CA CYS A 212 2.64 14.84 -7.17
C CYS A 212 3.58 15.88 -6.56
N PHE A 213 3.10 16.71 -5.63
CA PHE A 213 3.92 17.71 -4.96
C PHE A 213 3.63 17.78 -3.47
N ALA A 214 4.67 17.94 -2.67
CA ALA A 214 4.61 18.19 -1.25
C ALA A 214 5.61 19.28 -0.83
N GLY A 215 5.12 20.30 -0.11
CA GLY A 215 5.99 21.36 0.41
C GLY A 215 7.12 20.84 1.30
N LYS A 216 6.94 19.73 2.03
CA LYS A 216 8.03 19.12 2.83
C LYS A 216 9.23 18.63 1.99
N ARG A 217 9.02 18.37 0.69
CA ARG A 217 10.07 17.92 -0.23
C ARG A 217 10.88 19.05 -0.85
N THR A 218 10.45 20.32 -0.69
CA THR A 218 11.25 21.47 -1.13
C THR A 218 12.42 21.76 -0.20
N VAL A 219 12.45 21.13 0.98
CA VAL A 219 13.58 21.18 1.89
C VAL A 219 14.46 19.97 1.61
N PRO A 220 15.74 20.17 1.23
CA PRO A 220 16.68 19.08 1.00
C PRO A 220 16.72 18.08 2.14
N LEU A 221 16.87 16.80 1.81
CA LEU A 221 17.10 15.76 2.79
C LEU A 221 18.61 15.67 3.03
N ASN A 222 19.03 15.69 4.29
CA ASN A 222 20.37 15.25 4.66
C ASN A 222 20.35 13.71 4.70
N VAL A 223 21.01 13.08 3.74
CA VAL A 223 20.98 11.62 3.59
C VAL A 223 21.85 10.97 4.66
N ASP A 224 21.25 10.09 5.45
CA ASP A 224 22.00 9.24 6.39
C ASP A 224 22.89 8.27 5.58
N PRO A 225 24.21 8.23 5.78
CA PRO A 225 25.09 7.29 5.07
C PRO A 225 24.70 5.81 5.25
N ASN A 226 23.98 5.48 6.33
CA ASN A 226 23.50 4.12 6.61
C ASN A 226 22.03 3.92 6.20
N TRP A 227 21.46 4.77 5.35
CA TRP A 227 20.04 4.69 4.99
C TRP A 227 19.65 3.32 4.43
N LYS A 228 20.55 2.64 3.70
CA LYS A 228 20.28 1.32 3.12
C LYS A 228 20.00 0.24 4.17
N THR A 229 20.46 0.40 5.41
CA THR A 229 20.29 -0.59 6.50
C THR A 229 19.36 -0.11 7.63
N ASN A 230 18.94 1.16 7.60
CA ASN A 230 18.02 1.74 8.57
C ASN A 230 16.65 2.01 7.95
N PHE A 231 15.60 1.35 8.47
CA PHE A 231 14.25 1.48 7.91
C PHE A 231 13.74 2.93 7.84
N GLN A 232 13.92 3.71 8.91
CA GLN A 232 13.40 5.08 8.98
C GLN A 232 14.12 5.99 7.99
N SER A 233 15.45 5.91 7.96
CA SER A 233 16.28 6.65 7.00
C SER A 233 15.94 6.25 5.56
N ALA A 234 15.78 4.96 5.28
CA ALA A 234 15.37 4.48 3.96
C ALA A 234 14.02 5.03 3.50
N MET A 235 13.02 5.06 4.38
CA MET A 235 11.70 5.60 4.03
C MET A 235 11.76 7.09 3.70
N LEU A 236 12.65 7.86 4.35
CA LEU A 236 12.85 9.27 4.03
C LEU A 236 13.50 9.45 2.65
N VAL A 237 14.50 8.63 2.32
CA VAL A 237 15.18 8.63 1.02
C VAL A 237 14.21 8.21 -0.10
N ILE A 238 13.51 7.08 0.06
CA ILE A 238 12.54 6.56 -0.91
C ILE A 238 11.39 7.56 -1.14
N GLU A 239 10.96 8.32 -0.12
CA GLU A 239 9.93 9.35 -0.30
C GLU A 239 10.35 10.47 -1.26
N ARG A 240 11.65 10.75 -1.37
CA ARG A 240 12.18 11.74 -2.33
C ARG A 240 12.31 11.14 -3.72
N MET A 241 12.78 9.89 -3.82
CA MET A 241 12.95 9.19 -5.09
C MET A 241 11.61 8.96 -5.80
N LEU A 242 10.58 8.53 -5.06
CA LEU A 242 9.28 8.23 -5.65
C LEU A 242 8.54 9.49 -6.13
N PRO A 243 7.93 9.49 -7.33
CA PRO A 243 7.30 10.67 -7.93
C PRO A 243 6.02 11.09 -7.20
N LEU A 244 5.20 10.14 -6.75
CA LEU A 244 4.01 10.44 -5.95
C LEU A 244 4.26 10.18 -4.46
N VAL A 245 3.79 11.10 -3.64
CA VAL A 245 3.77 10.98 -2.18
C VAL A 245 2.35 11.00 -1.66
N PHE A 246 2.12 10.38 -0.51
CA PHE A 246 0.78 10.36 0.09
C PHE A 246 0.55 11.52 1.05
N ALA A 247 -0.71 11.89 1.20
CA ALA A 247 -1.17 12.90 2.15
C ALA A 247 -2.46 12.47 2.82
N TYR A 248 -2.72 13.03 4.00
CA TYR A 248 -3.96 12.81 4.71
C TYR A 248 -5.13 13.48 3.95
N ALA A 249 -6.16 12.71 3.65
CA ALA A 249 -7.38 13.16 2.98
C ALA A 249 -8.47 13.47 4.01
N ARG A 250 -8.54 14.72 4.48
CA ARG A 250 -9.57 15.14 5.47
C ARG A 250 -10.99 15.13 4.91
N ASN A 251 -11.11 15.50 3.64
CA ASN A 251 -12.37 15.51 2.91
C ASN A 251 -12.17 14.70 1.63
N TYR A 252 -12.93 13.61 1.50
CA TYR A 252 -12.95 12.78 0.30
C TYR A 252 -14.39 12.52 -0.09
N PHE A 253 -14.73 12.91 -1.31
CA PHE A 253 -16.03 12.65 -1.93
C PHE A 253 -15.78 11.82 -3.19
N PRO A 254 -16.28 10.57 -3.29
CA PRO A 254 -15.94 9.68 -4.40
C PRO A 254 -16.16 10.30 -5.78
N ASP A 255 -17.27 11.01 -5.98
CA ASP A 255 -17.60 11.63 -7.28
C ASP A 255 -16.68 12.79 -7.66
N GLU A 256 -16.15 13.51 -6.68
CA GLU A 256 -15.30 14.69 -6.92
C GLU A 256 -13.81 14.36 -6.90
N SER A 257 -13.43 13.33 -6.13
CA SER A 257 -12.04 13.10 -5.70
C SER A 257 -11.39 11.88 -6.34
N PHE A 258 -12.16 10.89 -6.78
CA PHE A 258 -11.61 9.65 -7.34
C PHE A 258 -10.74 9.92 -8.56
N GLY A 259 -9.53 9.34 -8.57
CA GLY A 259 -8.58 9.45 -9.67
C GLY A 259 -7.87 10.80 -9.79
N LYS A 260 -8.20 11.79 -8.94
CA LYS A 260 -7.55 13.11 -8.98
C LYS A 260 -6.38 13.20 -8.02
N CYS A 261 -5.28 13.75 -8.52
CA CYS A 261 -4.14 14.13 -7.70
C CYS A 261 -4.56 15.16 -6.62
N PHE A 262 -4.16 14.91 -5.36
CA PHE A 262 -4.55 15.75 -4.24
C PHE A 262 -3.83 17.12 -4.18
N PHE A 263 -2.89 17.36 -5.10
CA PHE A 263 -2.22 18.65 -5.28
C PHE A 263 -2.69 19.37 -6.56
N CYS A 264 -2.32 18.88 -7.74
CA CYS A 264 -2.60 19.57 -9.01
C CYS A 264 -4.05 19.43 -9.48
N ARG A 265 -4.85 18.57 -8.83
CA ARG A 265 -6.28 18.29 -9.15
C ARG A 265 -6.54 17.67 -10.52
N GLN A 266 -5.49 17.39 -11.28
CA GLN A 266 -5.58 16.67 -12.55
C GLN A 266 -5.92 15.20 -12.31
N GLN A 267 -6.58 14.59 -13.30
CA GLN A 267 -6.86 13.16 -13.32
C GLN A 267 -5.56 12.35 -13.48
N SER A 268 -5.61 11.06 -13.12
CA SER A 268 -4.43 10.20 -13.07
C SER A 268 -3.83 9.86 -14.43
N ASP A 269 -4.60 10.03 -15.50
CA ASP A 269 -4.14 9.93 -16.89
C ASP A 269 -3.32 11.17 -17.33
N VAL A 270 -3.53 12.32 -16.69
CA VAL A 270 -2.76 13.55 -16.93
C VAL A 270 -1.60 13.69 -15.94
N CYS A 271 -1.87 13.56 -14.64
CA CYS A 271 -0.83 13.51 -13.62
C CYS A 271 -0.43 12.04 -13.44
N THR A 272 0.29 11.48 -14.40
CA THR A 272 0.63 10.04 -14.46
C THR A 272 1.39 9.55 -13.22
N GLY A 273 2.23 10.44 -12.66
CA GLY A 273 3.18 10.05 -11.61
C GLY A 273 4.29 9.14 -12.13
N LEU A 274 4.59 9.21 -13.42
CA LEU A 274 5.81 8.65 -14.01
C LEU A 274 6.96 9.65 -13.81
N ASP A 275 6.71 10.92 -14.16
CA ASP A 275 7.67 11.99 -13.96
C ASP A 275 7.66 12.49 -12.51
N ASN A 276 8.85 12.77 -11.98
CA ASN A 276 9.01 13.33 -10.63
C ASN A 276 8.98 14.86 -10.68
N GLU A 277 7.82 15.46 -10.36
CA GLU A 277 7.62 16.92 -10.30
C GLU A 277 8.51 17.65 -9.27
N GLN A 278 9.22 16.89 -8.42
CA GLN A 278 10.19 17.38 -7.47
C GLN A 278 11.44 16.48 -7.47
N TYR A 279 12.00 16.24 -8.67
CA TYR A 279 13.22 15.45 -8.85
C TYR A 279 14.31 15.87 -7.84
N PRO A 280 14.89 14.93 -7.09
CA PRO A 280 15.74 15.26 -5.95
C PRO A 280 17.25 15.22 -6.31
N ASP A 281 17.74 16.10 -7.18
CA ASP A 281 19.15 16.16 -7.60
C ASP A 281 20.12 16.07 -6.41
N GLU A 282 19.91 16.94 -5.42
CA GLU A 282 20.75 17.04 -4.22
C GLU A 282 20.76 15.73 -3.39
N LEU A 283 19.74 14.88 -3.52
CA LEU A 283 19.74 13.58 -2.86
C LEU A 283 20.69 12.62 -3.57
N PHE A 284 20.63 12.56 -4.91
CA PHE A 284 21.46 11.65 -5.70
C PHE A 284 22.93 12.00 -5.59
N GLU A 285 23.28 13.30 -5.57
CA GLU A 285 24.64 13.79 -5.32
C GLU A 285 25.21 13.35 -3.95
N GLN A 286 24.36 13.09 -2.96
CA GLN A 286 24.78 12.63 -1.62
C GLN A 286 24.98 11.11 -1.52
N LEU A 287 24.52 10.33 -2.51
CA LEU A 287 24.63 8.88 -2.46
C LEU A 287 26.08 8.44 -2.71
N VAL A 288 26.62 7.63 -1.81
CA VAL A 288 27.98 7.06 -1.97
C VAL A 288 28.05 6.11 -3.17
N GLU A 289 26.95 5.40 -3.43
CA GLU A 289 26.76 4.50 -4.56
C GLU A 289 25.38 4.76 -5.16
N PRO A 290 25.22 4.68 -6.49
CA PRO A 290 23.92 4.80 -7.12
C PRO A 290 22.89 3.85 -6.51
N SER A 291 21.65 4.33 -6.37
CA SER A 291 20.57 3.53 -5.81
C SER A 291 20.06 2.56 -6.86
N VAL A 292 20.20 1.26 -6.60
CA VAL A 292 19.66 0.24 -7.50
C VAL A 292 18.14 0.37 -7.60
N PHE A 293 17.47 0.72 -6.50
CA PHE A 293 16.03 1.00 -6.47
C PHE A 293 15.64 2.10 -7.46
N ALA A 294 16.36 3.23 -7.44
CA ALA A 294 16.07 4.35 -8.32
C ALA A 294 16.35 4.02 -9.79
N ILE A 295 17.50 3.40 -10.08
CA ILE A 295 17.91 3.01 -11.45
C ILE A 295 16.90 2.04 -12.08
N ALA A 296 16.56 0.96 -11.39
CA ALA A 296 15.67 -0.07 -11.96
C ALA A 296 14.27 0.46 -12.30
N ALA A 297 13.81 1.49 -11.59
CA ALA A 297 12.53 2.15 -11.81
C ALA A 297 12.64 3.44 -12.64
N ARG A 298 13.80 3.74 -13.24
CA ARG A 298 14.07 4.93 -14.05
C ARG A 298 13.71 6.23 -13.33
N LEU A 299 14.12 6.31 -12.07
CA LEU A 299 13.90 7.47 -11.20
C LEU A 299 15.12 8.39 -11.11
N VAL A 300 16.17 8.08 -11.87
CA VAL A 300 17.37 8.88 -12.06
C VAL A 300 17.40 9.36 -13.51
N ASP A 301 17.90 10.57 -13.73
CA ASP A 301 18.22 11.08 -15.06
C ASP A 301 19.48 10.39 -15.58
N ASP A 302 19.66 10.35 -16.91
CA ASP A 302 20.77 9.64 -17.58
C ASP A 302 22.17 10.06 -17.05
N ASP A 303 22.32 11.30 -16.55
CA ASP A 303 23.57 11.84 -16.01
C ASP A 303 23.90 11.32 -14.59
N ASP A 304 22.92 10.77 -13.86
CA ASP A 304 23.05 10.26 -12.48
C ASP A 304 23.16 8.71 -12.43
N GLU A 305 23.24 8.04 -13.58
CA GLU A 305 23.35 6.57 -13.68
C GLU A 305 24.79 6.03 -13.55
N GLU A 306 25.82 6.88 -13.72
CA GLU A 306 27.27 6.51 -13.73
C GLU A 306 27.95 6.52 -12.36
#